data_AF-A0A972DLP9-F1
#
_entry.id   AF-A0A972DLP9-F1
#
_cell.length_a   1.000
_cell.length_b   1.000
_cell.length_c   1.000
_cell.angle_alpha   90.00
_cell.angle_beta   90.00
_cell.angle_gamma   90.00
#
_symmetry.space_group_name_H-M   'P 1'
#
loop_
_entity.id
_entity.type
_entity.pdbx_description
1 polymer ?
#
loop_
_entity_poly.entity_id
_entity_poly.type
_entity_poly.pdbx_seq_one_letter_code
_entity_poly.pdbx_strand_id
1 'polypeptide(L)'
;MNSLGVWDVARRRIGPALVAAIVGLSATPVWAADGTGSESGPFRFKVFWALALAGSIAGLVYAWKFFKEMKTADEGTDEMKEIAGHVREGAFAYLKQQYKVVAMFFVVIVILLSLMAFVWEVQSHWVPFAFLTGGFFSGLAGFFGMNTATLASNRTAAGARKSLNQGLQVAFRSGAVMGLTVVGLGLLDITLWFLVLRWIFHLDLIEVTVTMLCFGMGASSQALFARVGGGIFTKAADVGADLVGKVEAGIPEDDKRNPATIADNVGDNVGDVAGMGADLYES
;
A
#
# COMPACT_ATOMS: atom_id res chain seq x y z
N MET A 1 -19.72 -41.31 -14.73
CA MET A 1 -18.81 -40.69 -15.72
C MET A 1 -18.63 -39.22 -15.37
N ASN A 2 -17.36 -38.82 -15.26
CA ASN A 2 -16.80 -37.58 -14.72
C ASN A 2 -17.37 -36.26 -15.28
N SER A 3 -17.91 -35.40 -14.42
CA SER A 3 -17.97 -33.95 -14.64
C SER A 3 -17.02 -33.16 -13.74
N LEU A 4 -16.62 -33.72 -12.59
CA LEU A 4 -15.71 -33.08 -11.63
C LEU A 4 -14.23 -33.14 -12.05
N GLY A 5 -13.84 -34.15 -12.84
CA GLY A 5 -12.45 -34.29 -13.32
C GLY A 5 -12.05 -33.32 -14.42
N VAL A 6 -13.01 -32.79 -15.20
CA VAL A 6 -12.72 -31.90 -16.34
C VAL A 6 -12.33 -30.49 -15.86
N TRP A 7 -13.02 -29.98 -14.83
CA TRP A 7 -12.74 -28.67 -14.25
C TRP A 7 -11.43 -28.63 -13.46
N ASP A 8 -11.08 -29.72 -12.80
CA ASP A 8 -9.85 -29.81 -12.01
C ASP A 8 -8.60 -29.96 -12.90
N VAL A 9 -8.74 -30.65 -14.04
CA VAL A 9 -7.70 -30.73 -15.09
C VAL A 9 -7.55 -29.40 -15.83
N ALA A 10 -8.66 -28.71 -16.13
CA ALA A 10 -8.62 -27.38 -16.75
C ALA A 10 -7.95 -26.35 -15.84
N ARG A 11 -8.24 -26.33 -14.53
CA ARG A 11 -7.62 -25.40 -13.57
C ARG A 11 -6.12 -25.69 -13.38
N ARG A 12 -5.71 -26.97 -13.35
CA ARG A 12 -4.31 -27.39 -13.20
C ARG A 12 -3.45 -27.18 -14.45
N ARG A 13 -4.03 -27.15 -15.65
CA ARG A 13 -3.28 -26.92 -16.91
C ARG A 13 -3.33 -25.47 -17.39
N ILE A 14 -4.48 -24.80 -17.26
CA ILE A 14 -4.66 -23.45 -17.81
C ILE A 14 -3.98 -22.40 -16.92
N GLY A 15 -4.02 -22.54 -15.59
CA GLY A 15 -3.37 -21.59 -14.67
C GLY A 15 -1.86 -21.47 -14.89
N PRO A 16 -1.09 -22.57 -14.88
CA PRO A 16 0.35 -22.53 -15.13
C PRO A 16 0.69 -22.17 -16.57
N ALA A 17 -0.12 -22.55 -17.57
CA ALA A 17 0.11 -22.20 -18.97
C ALA A 17 -0.16 -20.71 -19.25
N LEU A 18 -1.16 -20.10 -18.60
CA LEU A 18 -1.43 -18.66 -18.70
C LEU A 18 -0.34 -17.85 -18.00
N VAL A 19 0.09 -18.29 -16.81
CA VAL A 19 1.22 -17.69 -16.07
C VAL A 19 2.52 -17.88 -16.84
N ALA A 20 2.79 -19.05 -17.42
CA ALA A 20 3.96 -19.29 -18.25
C ALA A 20 3.91 -18.53 -19.59
N ALA A 21 2.72 -18.26 -20.15
CA ALA A 21 2.56 -17.40 -21.32
C ALA A 21 2.82 -15.92 -20.97
N ILE A 22 2.33 -15.45 -19.82
CA ILE A 22 2.57 -14.08 -19.34
C ILE A 22 4.04 -13.88 -18.95
N VAL A 23 4.64 -14.84 -18.23
CA VAL A 23 6.07 -14.83 -17.84
C VAL A 23 6.97 -15.05 -19.06
N GLY A 24 6.58 -15.91 -20.00
CA GLY A 24 7.29 -16.15 -21.25
C GLY A 24 7.27 -14.94 -22.19
N LEU A 25 6.23 -14.12 -22.14
CA LEU A 25 6.17 -12.82 -22.83
C LEU A 25 7.08 -11.76 -22.17
N SER A 26 7.33 -11.85 -20.87
CA SER A 26 8.24 -10.94 -20.15
C SER A 26 9.71 -11.38 -20.12
N ALA A 27 10.02 -12.64 -20.42
CA ALA A 27 11.35 -13.25 -20.20
C ALA A 27 12.20 -13.44 -21.47
N THR A 28 11.95 -12.69 -22.55
CA THR A 28 12.85 -12.71 -23.72
C THR A 28 13.81 -11.52 -23.69
N PRO A 29 15.14 -11.73 -23.73
CA PRO A 29 16.15 -10.66 -23.69
C PRO A 29 16.31 -9.95 -25.06
N VAL A 30 15.20 -9.66 -25.75
CA VAL A 30 15.18 -9.01 -27.09
C VAL A 30 14.60 -7.60 -26.98
N TRP A 31 15.07 -6.80 -26.02
CA TRP A 31 14.50 -5.47 -25.75
C TRP A 31 15.53 -4.36 -25.53
N ALA A 32 16.77 -4.58 -25.99
CA ALA A 32 17.83 -3.58 -25.97
C ALA A 32 18.58 -3.53 -27.32
N ALA A 33 17.85 -3.53 -28.44
CA ALA A 33 18.31 -3.09 -29.75
C ALA A 33 17.18 -3.31 -30.76
N ASP A 34 16.56 -2.23 -31.25
CA ASP A 34 16.57 -1.89 -32.67
C ASP A 34 15.51 -0.84 -32.98
N GLY A 35 16.01 0.35 -33.32
CA GLY A 35 15.26 1.48 -33.84
C GLY A 35 14.88 1.29 -35.30
N THR A 36 14.11 0.25 -35.64
CA THR A 36 13.55 0.10 -36.98
C THR A 36 12.05 -0.17 -36.92
N GLY A 37 11.29 0.76 -37.49
CA GLY A 37 9.84 0.79 -37.49
C GLY A 37 9.18 -0.49 -37.99
N SER A 38 8.18 -0.93 -37.23
CA SER A 38 7.11 -1.81 -37.67
C SER A 38 5.87 -1.41 -36.89
N GLU A 39 4.75 -1.20 -37.58
CA GLU A 39 3.44 -0.78 -37.05
C GLU A 39 2.80 -1.77 -36.03
N SER A 40 3.57 -2.73 -35.52
CA SER A 40 3.22 -3.58 -34.38
C SER A 40 3.42 -2.90 -33.02
N GLY A 41 4.09 -1.73 -32.97
CA GLY A 41 4.37 -0.97 -31.75
C GLY A 41 3.14 -0.40 -30.99
N PRO A 42 2.16 0.25 -31.65
CA PRO A 42 1.04 0.91 -30.95
C PRO A 42 0.05 -0.09 -30.34
N PHE A 43 -0.22 -1.19 -31.04
CA PHE A 43 -1.14 -2.24 -30.56
C PHE A 43 -0.55 -2.97 -29.36
N ARG A 44 0.72 -3.39 -29.43
CA ARG A 44 1.40 -4.06 -28.32
C ARG A 44 1.47 -3.16 -27.08
N PHE A 45 1.78 -1.88 -27.27
CA PHE A 45 1.80 -0.90 -26.19
C PHE A 45 0.43 -0.78 -25.48
N LYS A 46 -0.67 -0.67 -26.25
CA LYS A 46 -2.02 -0.63 -25.70
C LYS A 46 -2.40 -1.91 -24.94
N VAL A 47 -1.97 -3.07 -25.43
CA VAL A 47 -2.19 -4.35 -24.76
C VAL A 47 -1.47 -4.40 -23.41
N PHE A 48 -0.19 -4.03 -23.36
CA PHE A 48 0.56 -4.03 -22.09
C PHE A 48 -0.01 -3.04 -21.08
N TRP A 49 -0.39 -1.83 -21.53
CA TRP A 49 -1.07 -0.86 -20.68
C TRP A 49 -2.41 -1.41 -20.13
N ALA A 50 -3.21 -2.06 -20.98
CA ALA A 50 -4.49 -2.63 -20.55
C ALA A 50 -4.30 -3.81 -19.57
N LEU A 51 -3.26 -4.62 -19.75
CA LEU A 51 -2.89 -5.67 -18.80
C LEU A 51 -2.46 -5.10 -17.45
N ALA A 52 -1.68 -4.01 -17.44
CA ALA A 52 -1.28 -3.34 -16.20
C ALA A 52 -2.51 -2.78 -15.45
N LEU A 53 -3.42 -2.11 -16.17
CA LEU A 53 -4.66 -1.60 -15.59
C LEU A 53 -5.56 -2.73 -15.05
N ALA A 54 -5.76 -3.79 -15.84
CA ALA A 54 -6.55 -4.94 -15.42
C ALA A 54 -5.94 -5.65 -14.21
N GLY A 55 -4.60 -5.79 -14.17
CA GLY A 55 -3.87 -6.35 -13.05
C GLY A 55 -4.00 -5.51 -11.78
N SER A 56 -3.90 -4.19 -11.90
CA SER A 56 -4.16 -3.25 -10.80
C SER A 56 -5.56 -3.42 -10.21
N ILE A 57 -6.59 -3.38 -11.07
CA ILE A 57 -7.99 -3.53 -10.64
C ILE A 57 -8.20 -4.90 -9.99
N ALA A 58 -7.66 -5.97 -10.57
CA ALA A 58 -7.72 -7.30 -9.99
C ALA A 58 -7.07 -7.33 -8.60
N GLY A 59 -5.88 -6.72 -8.45
CA GLY A 59 -5.19 -6.60 -7.17
C GLY A 59 -6.06 -5.95 -6.10
N LEU A 60 -6.67 -4.79 -6.42
CA LEU A 60 -7.55 -4.07 -5.50
C LEU A 60 -8.83 -4.86 -5.16
N VAL A 61 -9.41 -5.58 -6.13
CA VAL A 61 -10.57 -6.46 -5.90
C VAL A 61 -10.21 -7.61 -4.95
N TYR A 62 -9.04 -8.24 -5.13
CA TYR A 62 -8.57 -9.28 -4.23
C TYR A 62 -8.20 -8.75 -2.84
N ALA A 63 -7.62 -7.54 -2.76
CA ALA A 63 -7.38 -6.86 -1.48
C ALA A 63 -8.69 -6.67 -0.72
N TRP A 64 -9.72 -6.16 -1.39
CA TRP A 64 -11.04 -5.98 -0.79
C TRP A 64 -11.71 -7.30 -0.39
N LYS A 65 -11.54 -8.35 -1.21
CA LYS A 65 -12.04 -9.70 -0.88
C LYS A 65 -11.36 -10.24 0.38
N PHE A 66 -10.04 -10.17 0.48
CA PHE A 66 -9.31 -10.62 1.67
C PHE A 66 -9.63 -9.77 2.89
N PHE A 67 -9.84 -8.46 2.73
CA PHE A 67 -10.31 -7.60 3.80
C PHE A 67 -11.67 -8.06 4.36
N LYS A 68 -12.62 -8.36 3.47
CA LYS A 68 -13.92 -8.91 3.87
C LYS A 68 -13.80 -10.26 4.58
N GLU A 69 -13.02 -11.18 4.01
CA GLU A 69 -12.80 -12.50 4.61
C GLU A 69 -12.15 -12.39 5.99
N MET A 70 -11.14 -11.53 6.16
CA MET A 70 -10.53 -11.24 7.45
C MET A 70 -11.56 -10.69 8.43
N LYS A 71 -12.40 -9.74 8.00
CA LYS A 71 -13.42 -9.12 8.86
C LYS A 71 -14.47 -10.11 9.38
N THR A 72 -14.75 -11.19 8.64
CA THR A 72 -15.66 -12.26 9.08
C THR A 72 -15.06 -13.19 10.13
N ALA A 73 -13.76 -13.10 10.39
CA ALA A 73 -13.14 -13.86 11.47
C ALA A 73 -13.64 -13.37 12.85
N ASP A 74 -13.65 -14.30 13.79
CA ASP A 74 -14.06 -14.11 15.17
C ASP A 74 -13.19 -13.03 15.85
N GLU A 75 -13.84 -12.02 16.44
CA GLU A 75 -13.18 -10.89 17.11
C GLU A 75 -12.65 -11.23 18.51
N GLY A 76 -12.98 -12.42 19.01
CA GLY A 76 -12.56 -12.88 20.33
C GLY A 76 -13.49 -12.42 21.46
N THR A 77 -12.93 -12.37 22.67
CA THR A 77 -13.67 -11.96 23.88
C THR A 77 -13.97 -10.47 23.87
N ASP A 78 -14.87 -10.02 24.74
CA ASP A 78 -15.19 -8.59 24.83
C ASP A 78 -14.00 -7.75 25.28
N GLU A 79 -13.15 -8.29 26.16
CA GLU A 79 -11.88 -7.68 26.56
C GLU A 79 -10.93 -7.50 25.36
N MET A 80 -10.84 -8.48 24.45
CA MET A 80 -10.01 -8.36 23.24
C MET A 80 -10.52 -7.25 22.31
N LYS A 81 -11.84 -7.11 22.19
CA LYS A 81 -12.47 -6.05 21.38
C LYS A 81 -12.25 -4.67 21.99
N GLU A 82 -12.31 -4.57 23.32
CA GLU A 82 -12.07 -3.32 24.06
C GLU A 82 -10.63 -2.84 23.86
N ILE A 83 -9.64 -3.71 24.09
CA ILE A 83 -8.22 -3.39 23.91
C ILE A 83 -7.93 -2.98 22.46
N ALA A 84 -8.40 -3.76 21.48
CA ALA A 84 -8.24 -3.40 20.07
C ALA A 84 -8.98 -2.10 19.71
N GLY A 85 -10.08 -1.80 20.39
CA GLY A 85 -10.79 -0.53 20.28
C GLY A 85 -9.90 0.65 20.65
N HIS A 86 -9.21 0.59 21.80
CA HIS A 86 -8.28 1.63 22.24
C HIS A 86 -7.08 1.79 21.31
N VAL A 87 -6.47 0.68 20.88
CA VAL A 87 -5.35 0.72 19.91
C VAL A 87 -5.80 1.34 18.59
N ARG A 88 -6.98 0.96 18.09
CA ARG A 88 -7.53 1.51 16.86
C ARG A 88 -7.83 3.00 16.98
N GLU A 89 -8.45 3.44 18.07
CA GLU A 89 -8.71 4.85 18.33
C GLU A 89 -7.42 5.68 18.38
N GLY A 90 -6.40 5.18 19.10
CA GLY A 90 -5.08 5.80 19.17
C GLY A 90 -4.40 5.91 17.81
N ALA A 91 -4.43 4.83 17.02
CA ALA A 91 -3.86 4.82 15.67
C ALA A 91 -4.54 5.84 14.74
N PHE A 92 -5.87 5.92 14.75
CA PHE A 92 -6.60 6.93 13.96
C PHE A 92 -6.35 8.36 14.46
N ALA A 93 -6.25 8.57 15.78
CA ALA A 93 -5.94 9.88 16.34
C ALA A 93 -4.55 10.37 15.89
N TYR A 94 -3.55 9.48 15.97
CA TYR A 94 -2.20 9.75 15.48
C TYR A 94 -2.19 10.04 13.98
N LEU A 95 -2.78 9.16 13.16
CA LEU A 95 -2.77 9.32 11.71
C LEU A 95 -3.46 10.61 11.26
N LYS A 96 -4.55 10.99 11.92
CA LYS A 96 -5.24 12.27 11.68
C LYS A 96 -4.33 13.47 11.94
N GLN A 97 -3.58 13.44 13.04
CA GLN A 97 -2.65 14.50 13.39
C GLN A 97 -1.47 14.55 12.41
N GLN A 98 -0.90 13.39 12.05
CA GLN A 98 0.16 13.29 11.06
C GLN A 98 -0.29 13.84 9.70
N TYR A 99 -1.46 13.40 9.20
CA TYR A 99 -1.99 13.87 7.92
C TYR A 99 -2.31 15.35 7.91
N LYS A 100 -2.72 15.93 9.04
CA LYS A 100 -2.88 17.38 9.15
C LYS A 100 -1.56 18.12 8.93
N VAL A 101 -0.47 17.65 9.54
CA VAL A 101 0.86 18.25 9.38
C VAL A 101 1.38 18.08 7.96
N VAL A 102 1.25 16.86 7.41
CA VAL A 102 1.63 16.59 6.02
C VAL A 102 0.82 17.44 5.04
N ALA A 103 -0.49 17.58 5.23
CA ALA A 103 -1.33 18.39 4.35
C ALA A 103 -0.86 19.85 4.30
N MET A 104 -0.44 20.43 5.43
CA MET A 104 0.16 21.77 5.46
C MET A 104 1.46 21.84 4.65
N PHE A 105 2.33 20.85 4.77
CA PHE A 105 3.55 20.75 3.97
C PHE A 105 3.24 20.65 2.47
N PHE A 106 2.30 19.78 2.09
CA PHE A 106 1.88 19.59 0.70
C PHE A 106 1.32 20.87 0.09
N VAL A 107 0.52 21.64 0.83
CA VAL A 107 0.00 22.93 0.37
C VAL A 107 1.15 23.88 0.01
N VAL A 108 2.19 23.97 0.85
CA VAL A 108 3.36 24.83 0.57
C VAL A 108 4.09 24.37 -0.69
N ILE A 109 4.38 23.07 -0.81
CA ILE A 109 5.09 22.53 -1.97
C ILE A 109 4.27 22.69 -3.25
N VAL A 110 2.96 22.47 -3.20
CA VAL A 110 2.08 22.66 -4.36
C VAL A 110 2.06 24.12 -4.80
N ILE A 111 2.01 25.09 -3.89
CA ILE A 111 2.11 26.51 -4.25
C ILE A 111 3.43 26.78 -4.99
N LEU A 112 4.55 26.27 -4.49
CA LEU A 112 5.85 26.43 -5.14
C LEU A 112 5.88 25.78 -6.53
N LEU A 113 5.41 24.54 -6.65
CA LEU A 113 5.33 23.83 -7.93
C LEU A 113 4.37 24.54 -8.91
N SER A 114 3.26 25.10 -8.42
CA SER A 114 2.33 25.89 -9.24
C SER A 114 2.98 27.19 -9.74
N LEU A 115 3.77 27.88 -8.93
CA LEU A 115 4.54 29.05 -9.39
C LEU A 115 5.55 28.66 -10.47
N MET A 116 6.26 27.55 -10.27
CA MET A 116 7.21 27.03 -11.26
C MET A 116 6.53 26.61 -12.57
N ALA A 117 5.35 26.01 -12.49
CA ALA A 117 4.63 25.50 -13.64
C ALA A 117 3.88 26.60 -14.42
N PHE A 118 3.18 27.51 -13.72
CA PHE A 118 2.28 28.48 -14.37
C PHE A 118 2.81 29.91 -14.48
N VAL A 119 3.80 30.30 -13.67
CA VAL A 119 4.33 31.69 -13.66
C VAL A 119 5.70 31.76 -14.31
N TRP A 120 6.61 30.86 -13.92
CA TRP A 120 7.96 30.82 -14.46
C TRP A 120 8.11 29.92 -15.69
N GLU A 121 7.10 29.08 -15.98
CA GLU A 121 7.08 28.17 -17.12
C GLU A 121 8.34 27.27 -17.22
N VAL A 122 8.91 26.92 -16.06
CA VAL A 122 10.12 26.06 -15.96
C VAL A 122 9.78 24.58 -15.74
N GLN A 123 8.50 24.25 -15.58
CA GLN A 123 7.97 22.90 -15.34
C GLN A 123 6.67 22.70 -16.11
N SER A 124 6.29 21.44 -16.38
CA SER A 124 5.01 21.14 -17.00
C SER A 124 3.85 21.53 -16.08
N HIS A 125 2.77 22.04 -16.67
CA HIS A 125 1.53 22.43 -15.99
C HIS A 125 0.88 21.29 -15.19
N TRP A 126 1.23 20.04 -15.50
CA TRP A 126 0.72 18.83 -14.84
C TRP A 126 1.45 18.46 -13.56
N VAL A 127 2.67 18.98 -13.35
CA VAL A 127 3.55 18.63 -12.23
C VAL A 127 2.90 18.82 -10.85
N PRO A 128 2.23 19.95 -10.54
CA PRO A 128 1.61 20.14 -9.22
C PRO A 128 0.51 19.11 -8.93
N PHE A 129 -0.21 18.69 -9.96
CA PHE A 129 -1.27 17.69 -9.85
C PHE A 129 -0.71 16.28 -9.68
N ALA A 130 0.31 15.92 -10.45
CA ALA A 130 1.01 14.64 -10.32
C ALA A 130 1.62 14.46 -8.92
N PHE A 131 2.25 15.52 -8.40
CA PHE A 131 2.77 15.54 -7.02
C PHE A 131 1.66 15.29 -5.97
N LEU A 132 0.51 15.97 -6.11
CA LEU A 132 -0.62 15.81 -5.20
C LEU A 132 -1.20 14.39 -5.23
N THR A 133 -1.42 13.82 -6.41
CA THR A 133 -1.98 12.47 -6.53
C THR A 133 -1.02 11.43 -5.96
N GLY A 134 0.29 11.58 -6.18
CA GLY A 134 1.28 10.65 -5.64
C GLY A 134 1.31 10.61 -4.12
N GLY A 135 1.30 11.78 -3.47
CA GLY A 135 1.20 11.84 -2.02
C GLY A 135 -0.15 11.34 -1.50
N PHE A 136 -1.24 11.59 -2.23
CA PHE A 136 -2.57 11.11 -1.87
C PHE A 136 -2.64 9.58 -1.88
N PHE A 137 -2.20 8.93 -2.95
CA PHE A 137 -2.24 7.46 -3.05
C PHE A 137 -1.23 6.77 -2.12
N SER A 138 -0.05 7.37 -1.88
CA SER A 138 0.88 6.90 -0.85
C SER A 138 0.24 6.93 0.55
N GLY A 139 -0.43 8.04 0.89
CA GLY A 139 -1.18 8.16 2.14
C GLY A 139 -2.31 7.12 2.21
N LEU A 140 -3.07 6.97 1.14
CA LEU A 140 -4.17 6.03 1.06
C LEU A 140 -3.71 4.57 1.25
N ALA A 141 -2.55 4.20 0.69
CA ALA A 141 -1.95 2.89 0.89
C ALA A 141 -1.62 2.62 2.36
N GLY A 142 -0.97 3.59 3.04
CA GLY A 142 -0.71 3.52 4.48
C GLY A 142 -1.99 3.45 5.32
N PHE A 143 -3.01 4.25 4.98
CA PHE A 143 -4.30 4.25 5.66
C PHE A 143 -5.01 2.89 5.57
N PHE A 144 -5.09 2.30 4.38
CA PHE A 144 -5.74 1.00 4.20
C PHE A 144 -4.98 -0.12 4.90
N GLY A 145 -3.64 -0.08 4.88
CA GLY A 145 -2.80 -0.99 5.65
C GLY A 145 -3.12 -0.92 7.14
N MET A 146 -3.03 0.28 7.74
CA MET A 146 -3.29 0.51 9.17
C MET A 146 -4.71 0.11 9.57
N ASN A 147 -5.73 0.51 8.81
CA ASN A 147 -7.11 0.15 9.09
C ASN A 147 -7.34 -1.37 9.04
N THR A 148 -6.66 -2.07 8.14
CA THR A 148 -6.73 -3.54 8.08
C THR A 148 -6.03 -4.17 9.28
N ALA A 149 -4.82 -3.72 9.62
CA ALA A 149 -4.02 -4.26 10.72
C ALA A 149 -4.71 -4.09 12.08
N THR A 150 -5.23 -2.88 12.36
CA THR A 150 -5.97 -2.59 13.60
C THR A 150 -7.25 -3.42 13.76
N LEU A 151 -7.87 -3.85 12.66
CA LEU A 151 -9.02 -4.77 12.68
C LEU A 151 -8.61 -6.24 12.79
N ALA A 152 -7.42 -6.59 12.30
CA ALA A 152 -6.96 -7.97 12.22
C ALA A 152 -6.25 -8.45 13.50
N SER A 153 -5.71 -7.56 14.33
CA SER A 153 -4.90 -7.88 15.51
C SER A 153 -5.66 -8.76 16.52
N ASN A 154 -6.81 -8.31 17.02
CA ASN A 154 -7.65 -9.11 17.94
C ASN A 154 -8.17 -10.40 17.30
N ARG A 155 -8.53 -10.37 16.00
CA ARG A 155 -8.98 -11.55 15.25
C ARG A 155 -7.88 -12.60 15.12
N THR A 156 -6.64 -12.15 14.96
CA THR A 156 -5.45 -13.03 14.92
C THR A 156 -5.24 -13.69 16.28
N ALA A 157 -5.32 -12.92 17.37
CA ALA A 157 -5.24 -13.45 18.73
C ALA A 157 -6.37 -14.45 19.03
N ALA A 158 -7.60 -14.15 18.62
CA ALA A 158 -8.75 -15.05 18.75
C ALA A 158 -8.57 -16.34 17.93
N GLY A 159 -8.01 -16.24 16.72
CA GLY A 159 -7.66 -17.39 15.89
C GLY A 159 -6.58 -18.27 16.53
N ALA A 160 -5.56 -17.65 17.12
CA ALA A 160 -4.47 -18.34 17.81
C ALA A 160 -4.94 -19.16 19.02
N ARG A 161 -6.03 -18.75 19.70
CA ARG A 161 -6.68 -19.55 20.76
C ARG A 161 -7.26 -20.87 20.26
N LYS A 162 -7.59 -20.98 18.97
CA LYS A 162 -8.14 -22.20 18.34
C LYS A 162 -7.03 -23.04 17.73
N SER A 163 -6.16 -22.42 16.94
CA SER A 163 -4.94 -23.04 16.42
C SER A 163 -3.97 -22.01 15.86
N LEU A 164 -2.68 -22.36 15.82
CA LEU A 164 -1.66 -21.54 15.19
C LEU A 164 -1.98 -21.26 13.71
N ASN A 165 -2.43 -22.28 12.97
CA ASN A 165 -2.79 -22.15 11.55
C ASN A 165 -3.93 -21.15 11.33
N GLN A 166 -4.93 -21.14 12.21
CA GLN A 166 -6.04 -20.20 12.10
C GLN A 166 -5.60 -18.75 12.37
N GLY A 167 -4.77 -18.52 13.40
CA GLY A 167 -4.16 -17.21 13.64
C GLY A 167 -3.32 -16.76 12.44
N LEU A 168 -2.45 -17.63 11.93
CA LEU A 168 -1.59 -17.34 10.77
C LEU A 168 -2.40 -16.99 9.52
N GLN A 169 -3.50 -17.69 9.22
CA GLN A 169 -4.33 -17.38 8.06
C GLN A 169 -4.97 -15.99 8.14
N VAL A 170 -5.41 -15.56 9.33
CA VAL A 170 -5.97 -14.22 9.55
C VAL A 170 -4.87 -13.16 9.36
N ALA A 171 -3.72 -13.35 9.99
CA ALA A 171 -2.58 -12.43 9.88
C ALA A 171 -2.07 -12.32 8.42
N PHE A 172 -1.91 -13.46 7.74
CA PHE A 172 -1.43 -13.50 6.36
C PHE A 172 -2.42 -12.86 5.39
N ARG A 173 -3.73 -13.11 5.56
CA ARG A 173 -4.76 -12.42 4.76
C ARG A 173 -4.75 -10.91 4.99
N SER A 174 -4.58 -10.46 6.24
CA SER A 174 -4.42 -9.03 6.56
C SER A 174 -3.21 -8.43 5.83
N GLY A 175 -2.04 -9.08 5.92
CA GLY A 175 -0.83 -8.65 5.21
C GLY A 175 -1.00 -8.63 3.68
N ALA A 176 -1.74 -9.61 3.12
CA ALA A 176 -2.06 -9.65 1.70
C ALA A 176 -2.93 -8.45 1.27
N VAL A 177 -3.85 -7.95 2.11
CA VAL A 177 -4.61 -6.73 1.83
C VAL A 177 -3.66 -5.55 1.67
N MET A 178 -2.70 -5.37 2.58
CA MET A 178 -1.72 -4.28 2.51
C MET A 178 -0.91 -4.37 1.22
N GLY A 179 -0.28 -5.51 0.94
CA GLY A 179 0.56 -5.69 -0.25
C GLY A 179 -0.20 -5.50 -1.57
N LEU A 180 -1.39 -6.08 -1.69
CA LEU A 180 -2.22 -5.93 -2.90
C LEU A 180 -2.78 -4.51 -3.06
N THR A 181 -3.02 -3.81 -1.96
CA THR A 181 -3.46 -2.41 -2.01
C THR A 181 -2.33 -1.50 -2.49
N VAL A 182 -1.12 -1.68 -1.96
CA VAL A 182 0.08 -0.91 -2.37
C VAL A 182 0.33 -1.08 -3.87
N VAL A 183 0.49 -2.33 -4.32
CA VAL A 183 0.75 -2.63 -5.75
C VAL A 183 -0.42 -2.21 -6.63
N GLY A 184 -1.64 -2.46 -6.18
CA GLY A 184 -2.86 -2.13 -6.91
C GLY A 184 -3.00 -0.62 -7.13
N LEU A 185 -2.84 0.19 -6.08
CA LEU A 185 -2.90 1.65 -6.16
C LEU A 185 -1.73 2.23 -6.98
N GLY A 186 -0.50 1.71 -6.81
CA GLY A 186 0.66 2.20 -7.55
C GLY A 186 0.52 1.99 -9.06
N LEU A 187 0.15 0.78 -9.46
CA LEU A 187 -0.12 0.48 -10.88
C LEU A 187 -1.33 1.24 -11.41
N LEU A 188 -2.37 1.45 -10.59
CA LEU A 188 -3.54 2.23 -10.99
C LEU A 188 -3.13 3.66 -11.33
N ASP A 189 -2.39 4.30 -10.43
CA ASP A 189 -2.04 5.71 -10.59
C ASP A 189 -1.14 5.92 -11.82
N ILE A 190 -0.10 5.08 -11.98
CA ILE A 190 0.79 5.10 -13.16
C ILE A 190 0.00 4.91 -14.46
N THR A 191 -0.91 3.93 -14.51
CA THR A 191 -1.68 3.65 -15.73
C THR A 191 -2.69 4.74 -16.06
N LEU A 192 -3.33 5.34 -15.04
CA LEU A 192 -4.25 6.46 -15.22
C LEU A 192 -3.53 7.74 -15.66
N TRP A 193 -2.41 8.11 -15.03
CA TRP A 193 -1.62 9.26 -15.46
C TRP A 193 -1.10 9.09 -16.89
N PHE A 194 -0.60 7.90 -17.22
CA PHE A 194 -0.17 7.64 -18.58
C PHE A 194 -1.32 7.81 -19.59
N LEU A 195 -2.50 7.26 -19.30
CA LEU A 195 -3.69 7.40 -20.14
C LEU A 195 -4.06 8.88 -20.37
N VAL A 196 -4.13 9.64 -19.27
CA VAL A 196 -4.52 11.04 -19.30
C VAL A 196 -3.51 11.86 -20.11
N LEU A 197 -2.23 11.79 -19.78
CA LEU A 197 -1.21 12.63 -20.40
C LEU A 197 -0.97 12.23 -21.87
N ARG A 198 -0.86 10.93 -22.16
CA ARG A 198 -0.45 10.47 -23.50
C ARG A 198 -1.61 10.38 -24.49
N TRP A 199 -2.79 9.93 -24.06
CA TRP A 199 -3.91 9.65 -24.98
C TRP A 199 -5.03 10.69 -24.93
N ILE A 200 -5.22 11.40 -23.81
CA ILE A 200 -6.21 12.49 -23.72
C ILE A 200 -5.57 13.83 -24.09
N PHE A 201 -4.41 14.15 -23.49
CA PHE A 201 -3.72 15.43 -23.73
C PHE A 201 -2.64 15.36 -24.83
N HIS A 202 -2.40 14.18 -25.40
CA HIS A 202 -1.48 13.97 -26.52
C HIS A 202 -0.06 14.48 -26.30
N LEU A 203 0.41 14.52 -25.05
CA LEU A 203 1.76 14.93 -24.70
C LEU A 203 2.81 13.96 -25.27
N ASP A 204 4.03 14.46 -25.47
CA ASP A 204 5.14 13.63 -25.88
C ASP A 204 5.64 12.73 -24.73
N LEU A 205 6.47 11.73 -25.06
CA LEU A 205 6.96 10.78 -24.05
C LEU A 205 7.89 11.43 -23.04
N ILE A 206 8.59 12.50 -23.42
CA ILE A 206 9.52 13.22 -22.54
C ILE A 206 8.72 13.94 -21.45
N GLU A 207 7.70 14.70 -21.83
CA GLU A 207 6.85 15.45 -20.90
C GLU A 207 6.03 14.52 -19.99
N VAL A 208 5.51 13.41 -20.54
CA VAL A 208 4.86 12.35 -19.74
C VAL A 208 5.83 11.83 -18.67
N THR A 209 7.06 11.50 -19.05
CA THR A 209 8.06 10.94 -18.12
C THR A 209 8.45 11.95 -17.04
N VAL A 210 8.73 13.21 -17.41
CA VAL A 210 9.08 14.27 -16.45
C VAL A 210 7.94 14.52 -15.46
N THR A 211 6.70 14.53 -15.95
CA THR A 211 5.51 14.68 -15.10
C THR A 211 5.35 13.51 -14.13
N MET A 212 5.53 12.27 -14.62
CA MET A 212 5.42 11.07 -13.79
C MET A 212 6.55 10.93 -12.74
N LEU A 213 7.74 11.49 -12.98
CA LEU A 213 8.77 11.58 -11.95
C LEU A 213 8.35 12.46 -10.77
N CYS A 214 7.58 13.51 -11.03
CA CYS A 214 7.05 14.40 -9.98
C CYS A 214 5.95 13.74 -9.15
N PHE A 215 5.24 12.77 -9.72
CA PHE A 215 4.37 11.88 -8.95
C PHE A 215 5.16 11.10 -7.89
N GLY A 216 6.29 10.50 -8.27
CA GLY A 216 7.17 9.80 -7.33
C GLY A 216 7.64 10.70 -6.20
N MET A 217 8.02 11.95 -6.52
CA MET A 217 8.38 12.95 -5.50
C MET A 217 7.27 13.21 -4.47
N GLY A 218 6.01 13.24 -4.91
CA GLY A 218 4.85 13.36 -4.02
C GLY A 218 4.70 12.14 -3.11
N ALA A 219 4.81 10.94 -3.69
CA ALA A 219 4.80 9.69 -2.93
C ALA A 219 5.92 9.65 -1.88
N SER A 220 7.16 9.99 -2.24
CA SER A 220 8.32 10.00 -1.33
C SER A 220 8.17 11.00 -0.21
N SER A 221 7.60 12.17 -0.52
CA SER A 221 7.34 13.19 0.49
C SER A 221 6.37 12.68 1.56
N GLN A 222 5.27 12.05 1.14
CA GLN A 222 4.32 11.45 2.07
C GLN A 222 4.94 10.27 2.84
N ALA A 223 5.62 9.36 2.16
CA ALA A 223 6.30 8.20 2.76
C ALA A 223 7.32 8.62 3.82
N LEU A 224 8.09 9.67 3.56
CA LEU A 224 9.08 10.22 4.50
C LEU A 224 8.41 10.64 5.82
N PHE A 225 7.36 11.47 5.76
CA PHE A 225 6.65 11.88 6.97
C PHE A 225 5.94 10.72 7.65
N ALA A 226 5.35 9.81 6.87
CA ALA A 226 4.68 8.61 7.36
C ALA A 226 5.63 7.76 8.21
N ARG A 227 6.78 7.39 7.63
CA ARG A 227 7.81 6.55 8.24
C ARG A 227 8.54 7.23 9.38
N VAL A 228 9.01 8.46 9.19
CA VAL A 228 9.79 9.15 10.24
C VAL A 228 8.90 9.44 11.43
N GLY A 229 7.71 10.00 11.21
CA GLY A 229 6.78 10.28 12.30
C GLY A 229 6.37 9.00 13.02
N GLY A 230 5.88 8.01 12.26
CA GLY A 230 5.41 6.75 12.82
C GLY A 230 6.53 5.98 13.51
N GLY A 231 7.73 5.97 12.93
CA GLY A 231 8.94 5.36 13.47
C GLY A 231 9.41 5.97 14.79
N ILE A 232 9.36 7.30 14.91
CA ILE A 232 9.65 7.97 16.19
C ILE A 232 8.60 7.59 17.23
N PHE A 233 7.31 7.58 16.86
CA PHE A 233 6.24 7.24 17.77
C PHE A 233 6.36 5.80 18.30
N THR A 234 6.49 4.80 17.41
CA THR A 234 6.64 3.39 17.81
C THR A 234 7.90 3.19 18.64
N LYS A 235 9.07 3.65 18.19
CA LYS A 235 10.32 3.36 18.91
C LYS A 235 10.46 4.09 20.23
N ALA A 236 9.85 5.26 20.40
CA ALA A 236 9.77 5.90 21.70
C ALA A 236 8.90 5.11 22.69
N ALA A 237 7.79 4.53 22.21
CA ALA A 237 6.88 3.74 23.03
C ALA A 237 7.45 2.35 23.37
N ASP A 238 7.91 1.61 22.36
CA ASP A 238 8.56 0.29 22.42
C ASP A 238 9.72 0.29 23.42
N VAL A 239 10.72 1.17 23.21
CA VAL A 239 11.90 1.26 24.09
C VAL A 239 11.51 1.66 25.52
N GLY A 240 10.55 2.57 25.68
CA GLY A 240 10.07 3.00 27.00
C GLY A 240 9.33 1.88 27.74
N ALA A 241 8.45 1.16 27.04
CA ALA A 241 7.67 0.06 27.57
C ALA A 241 8.58 -1.09 28.00
N ASP A 242 9.54 -1.47 27.15
CA ASP A 242 10.42 -2.61 27.36
C ASP A 242 11.44 -2.37 28.47
N LEU A 243 12.11 -1.21 28.48
CA LEU A 243 13.13 -0.94 29.50
C LEU A 243 12.51 -0.88 30.89
N VAL A 244 11.45 -0.11 31.07
CA VAL A 244 10.82 0.04 32.39
C VAL A 244 10.08 -1.24 32.80
N GLY A 245 9.39 -1.90 31.85
CA GLY A 245 8.63 -3.11 32.13
C GLY A 245 9.53 -4.32 32.41
N LYS A 246 10.34 -4.73 31.42
CA LYS A 246 11.12 -5.96 31.46
C LYS A 246 12.35 -5.82 32.37
N VAL A 247 13.07 -4.71 32.29
CA VAL A 247 14.39 -4.56 32.94
C VAL A 247 14.27 -4.00 34.35
N GLU A 248 13.49 -2.94 34.56
CA GLU A 248 13.40 -2.28 35.88
C GLU A 248 12.35 -2.93 36.79
N ALA A 249 11.13 -3.14 36.30
CA ALA A 249 10.02 -3.66 37.09
C ALA A 249 9.93 -5.19 37.10
N GLY A 250 10.61 -5.88 36.18
CA GLY A 250 10.59 -7.34 36.07
C GLY A 250 9.21 -7.92 35.71
N ILE A 251 8.36 -7.14 35.03
CA ILE A 251 7.06 -7.60 34.53
C ILE A 251 7.20 -8.13 33.09
N PRO A 252 6.31 -9.03 32.64
CA PRO A 252 6.29 -9.51 31.26
C PRO A 252 6.17 -8.39 30.22
N GLU A 253 6.58 -8.69 28.99
CA GLU A 253 6.27 -7.90 27.80
C GLU A 253 4.76 -7.76 27.60
N ASP A 254 4.32 -6.61 27.06
CA ASP A 254 2.90 -6.29 26.84
C ASP A 254 2.00 -6.44 28.09
N ASP A 255 2.57 -6.35 29.29
CA ASP A 255 1.81 -6.46 30.51
C ASP A 255 0.88 -5.25 30.69
N LYS A 256 -0.42 -5.52 30.88
CA LYS A 256 -1.47 -4.50 31.06
C LYS A 256 -1.21 -3.48 32.18
N ARG A 257 -0.30 -3.76 33.12
CA ARG A 257 0.11 -2.84 34.19
C ARG A 257 1.03 -1.74 33.69
N ASN A 258 1.71 -1.96 32.56
CA ASN A 258 2.59 -0.99 31.95
C ASN A 258 1.78 -0.01 31.07
N PRO A 259 1.75 1.29 31.42
CA PRO A 259 0.94 2.27 30.71
C PRO A 259 1.41 2.54 29.27
N ALA A 260 2.64 2.16 28.90
CA ALA A 260 3.18 2.39 27.57
C ALA A 260 2.71 1.36 26.53
N THR A 261 2.15 0.22 26.96
CA THR A 261 1.78 -0.90 26.07
C THR A 261 0.75 -0.55 25.00
N ILE A 262 -0.23 0.30 25.32
CA ILE A 262 -1.18 0.78 24.32
C ILE A 262 -0.48 1.67 23.28
N ALA A 263 0.44 2.54 23.71
CA ALA A 263 1.17 3.41 22.80
C ALA A 263 2.11 2.60 21.89
N ASP A 264 2.71 1.53 22.42
CA ASP A 264 3.54 0.59 21.66
C ASP A 264 2.74 -0.11 20.56
N ASN A 265 1.62 -0.73 20.93
CA ASN A 265 0.71 -1.40 19.99
C ASN A 265 0.08 -0.43 18.97
N VAL A 266 -0.17 0.84 19.36
CA VAL A 266 -0.56 1.90 18.41
C VAL A 266 0.59 2.17 17.44
N GLY A 267 1.82 2.26 17.98
CA GLY A 267 3.06 2.42 17.26
C GLY A 267 3.25 1.44 16.13
N ASP A 268 3.05 0.15 16.37
CA ASP A 268 3.16 -0.89 15.33
C ASP A 268 2.23 -0.62 14.14
N ASN A 269 1.02 -0.12 14.41
CA ASN A 269 0.06 0.17 13.34
C ASN A 269 0.42 1.45 12.56
N VAL A 270 0.94 2.47 13.23
CA VAL A 270 1.21 3.78 12.59
C VAL A 270 2.60 3.87 11.96
N GLY A 271 3.60 3.21 12.54
CA GLY A 271 4.96 3.13 12.04
C GLY A 271 5.13 1.95 11.10
N ASP A 272 5.04 0.74 11.65
CA ASP A 272 5.43 -0.49 10.96
C ASP A 272 4.43 -0.91 9.88
N VAL A 273 3.16 -0.48 9.98
CA VAL A 273 2.15 -0.73 8.94
C VAL A 273 1.93 0.50 8.06
N ALA A 274 1.44 1.62 8.62
CA ALA A 274 1.09 2.78 7.79
C ALA A 274 2.32 3.39 7.09
N GLY A 275 3.43 3.54 7.83
CA GLY A 275 4.69 4.04 7.29
C GLY A 275 5.30 3.10 6.26
N MET A 276 5.30 1.78 6.52
CA MET A 276 5.77 0.78 5.53
C MET A 276 4.90 0.79 4.27
N GLY A 277 3.58 0.83 4.39
CA GLY A 277 2.68 0.85 3.24
C GLY A 277 2.86 2.08 2.35
N ALA A 278 3.08 3.25 2.95
CA ALA A 278 3.37 4.48 2.23
C ALA A 278 4.73 4.45 1.51
N ASP A 279 5.74 3.81 2.12
CA ASP A 279 7.06 3.66 1.49
C ASP A 279 7.10 2.64 0.37
N LEU A 280 6.53 1.45 0.59
CA LEU A 280 6.48 0.42 -0.45
C LEU A 280 5.66 0.86 -1.66
N TYR A 281 4.77 1.85 -1.48
CA TYR A 281 4.06 2.48 -2.59
C TYR A 281 4.96 3.38 -3.43
N GLU A 282 5.92 4.05 -2.78
CA GLU A 282 6.83 4.96 -3.43
C GLU A 282 7.95 4.26 -4.20
N SER A 283 8.46 3.16 -3.63
CA SER A 283 9.56 2.36 -4.19
C SER A 283 9.18 1.60 -5.45
#